data_AF-A0A5J4V3J6-F1
#
_entry.id   AF-A0A5J4V3J6-F1
#
_cell.length_a   1.000
_cell.length_b   1.000
_cell.length_c   1.000
_cell.angle_alpha   90.00
_cell.angle_beta   90.00
_cell.angle_gamma   90.00
#
_symmetry.space_group_name_H-M   'P 1'
#
loop_
_entity.id
_entity.type
_entity.pdbx_description
1 polymer ?
#
loop_
_entity_poly.entity_id
_entity_poly.type
_entity_poly.pdbx_seq_one_letter_code
_entity_poly.pdbx_strand_id
1 'polypeptide(L)'
;MLPVPLLTIGLYVAQYTLTIYIVLRNLQWHKRPDVPKFVKYVMPESDFRRMSNYAITKSKVKFFFYLYDVSLMLFIIFGKIYPKIWLLSGRIVLKYFGTALIWQTSIFVIIDNLWKLIFYLPFSMYNVFVVEQKFGFNKSSISLFISDIIKNQSIGVIMNLLMINIISWLIEERFGGDYYWVVAFGAYTAYTLVMGIIAPIFIDPLFEKSIPLEQIDQEMYQAVKQVCNKCDFDTKHIIVSEGSKRSAHSNAQIMDIFGIRKVILFDTLVELAGVDCSVKFKELQNKKKDETKPLLNIEQSEQNNQNDKNKEEETKIAIPKLFDNNNIIAAISHEIGHQKHNR
;
A
#
# COMPACT_ATOMS: atom_id res chain seq x y z
N MET A 1 26.00 -8.63 -33.58
CA MET A 1 25.27 -8.09 -32.41
C MET A 1 23.96 -8.86 -32.28
N LEU A 2 23.63 -9.40 -31.10
CA LEU A 2 22.29 -9.92 -30.84
C LEU A 2 21.28 -8.75 -31.03
N PRO A 3 20.15 -8.96 -31.72
CA PRO A 3 19.15 -7.91 -31.85
C PRO A 3 18.63 -7.55 -30.47
N VAL A 4 18.59 -6.25 -30.15
CA VAL A 4 18.19 -5.72 -28.83
C VAL A 4 16.90 -6.38 -28.30
N PRO A 5 15.83 -6.59 -29.10
CA PRO A 5 14.63 -7.26 -28.62
C PRO A 5 14.87 -8.69 -28.12
N LEU A 6 15.75 -9.46 -28.77
CA LEU A 6 16.05 -10.83 -28.39
C LEU A 6 16.86 -10.89 -27.09
N LEU A 7 17.78 -9.93 -26.90
CA LEU A 7 18.52 -9.77 -25.65
C LEU A 7 17.57 -9.39 -24.50
N THR A 8 16.65 -8.45 -24.72
CA THR A 8 15.64 -8.07 -23.72
C THR A 8 14.74 -9.23 -23.33
N ILE A 9 14.24 -10.00 -24.31
CA ILE A 9 13.43 -11.20 -24.04
C ILE A 9 14.25 -12.22 -23.25
N GLY A 10 15.50 -12.48 -23.66
CA GLY A 10 16.39 -13.43 -22.97
C GLY A 10 16.63 -13.06 -21.51
N LEU A 11 16.95 -11.78 -21.24
CA LEU A 11 17.14 -11.27 -19.88
C LEU A 11 15.88 -11.39 -19.04
N TYR A 12 14.72 -11.03 -19.61
CA TYR A 12 13.45 -11.12 -18.90
C TYR A 12 13.08 -12.57 -18.57
N VAL A 13 13.20 -13.49 -19.53
CA VAL A 13 12.96 -14.91 -19.30
C VAL A 13 13.92 -15.48 -18.25
N ALA A 14 15.20 -15.09 -18.27
CA ALA A 14 16.17 -15.49 -17.26
C ALA A 14 15.77 -14.99 -15.85
N GLN A 15 15.38 -13.72 -15.72
CA GLN A 15 14.93 -13.13 -14.45
C GLN A 15 13.72 -13.87 -13.88
N TYR A 16 12.70 -14.15 -14.70
CA TYR A 16 11.52 -14.86 -14.22
C TYR A 16 11.78 -16.33 -13.94
N THR A 17 12.69 -16.98 -14.69
CA THR A 17 13.12 -18.34 -14.39
C THR A 17 13.77 -18.42 -13.02
N LEU A 18 14.67 -17.48 -12.69
CA LEU A 18 15.28 -17.38 -11.37
C LEU A 18 14.23 -17.10 -10.27
N THR A 19 13.29 -16.19 -10.54
CA THR A 19 12.21 -15.84 -9.60
C THR A 19 11.31 -17.04 -9.31
N ILE A 20 10.88 -17.75 -10.35
CA ILE A 20 10.09 -18.98 -10.24
C ILE A 20 10.87 -20.06 -9.48
N TYR A 21 12.16 -20.23 -9.76
CA TYR A 21 13.03 -21.15 -9.02
C TYR A 21 13.05 -20.84 -7.52
N ILE A 22 13.20 -19.57 -7.14
CA ILE A 22 13.16 -19.14 -5.73
C ILE A 22 11.81 -19.46 -5.09
N VAL A 23 10.71 -19.18 -5.79
CA VAL A 23 9.35 -19.50 -5.30
C VAL A 23 9.16 -21.00 -5.10
N LEU A 24 9.63 -21.84 -6.03
CA LEU A 24 9.54 -23.29 -5.92
C LEU A 24 10.37 -23.82 -4.76
N ARG A 25 11.58 -23.28 -4.54
CA ARG A 25 12.39 -23.60 -3.37
C ARG A 25 11.72 -23.20 -2.07
N ASN A 26 11.12 -22.01 -2.03
CA ASN A 26 10.40 -21.55 -0.86
C ASN A 26 9.17 -22.42 -0.56
N LEU A 27 8.47 -22.88 -1.61
CA LEU A 27 7.35 -23.81 -1.49
C LEU A 27 7.79 -25.16 -0.91
N GLN A 28 8.91 -25.71 -1.38
CA GLN A 28 9.47 -26.95 -0.85
C GLN A 28 9.86 -26.84 0.62
N TRP A 29 10.41 -25.69 1.03
CA TRP A 29 10.74 -25.44 2.43
C TRP A 29 9.50 -25.49 3.34
N HIS A 30 8.43 -24.79 2.97
CA HIS A 30 7.22 -24.71 3.78
C HIS A 30 6.43 -26.03 3.80
N LYS A 31 6.55 -26.87 2.78
CA LYS A 31 5.91 -28.20 2.76
C LYS A 31 6.49 -29.21 3.76
N ARG A 32 7.60 -28.90 4.44
CA ARG A 32 8.21 -29.81 5.40
C ARG A 32 7.24 -30.09 6.57
N PRO A 33 7.06 -31.36 6.95
CA PRO A 33 6.13 -31.72 8.03
C PRO A 33 6.66 -31.34 9.42
N ASP A 34 7.97 -31.24 9.57
CA ASP A 34 8.63 -31.08 10.86
C ASP A 34 8.75 -29.61 11.27
N VAL A 35 8.20 -29.28 12.43
CA VAL A 35 8.44 -27.98 13.08
C VAL A 35 9.86 -27.94 13.63
N PRO A 36 10.71 -26.98 13.24
CA PRO A 36 12.06 -26.85 13.78
C PRO A 36 12.04 -26.73 15.30
N LYS A 37 13.00 -27.36 15.99
CA LYS A 37 13.04 -27.42 17.46
C LYS A 37 12.92 -26.04 18.13
N PHE A 38 13.63 -25.04 17.61
CA PHE A 38 13.58 -23.66 18.13
C PHE A 38 12.16 -23.05 18.06
N VAL A 39 11.43 -23.33 16.99
CA VAL A 39 10.10 -22.75 16.76
C VAL A 39 9.06 -23.33 17.71
N LYS A 40 9.23 -24.59 18.15
CA LYS A 40 8.35 -25.22 19.15
C LYS A 40 8.34 -24.50 20.50
N TYR A 41 9.38 -23.72 20.82
CA TYR A 41 9.44 -22.92 22.04
C TYR A 41 8.74 -21.56 21.92
N VAL A 42 8.51 -21.07 20.69
CA VAL A 42 8.01 -19.71 20.44
C VAL A 42 6.57 -19.71 19.96
N MET A 43 6.10 -20.78 19.32
CA MET A 43 4.73 -20.88 18.82
C MET A 43 4.16 -22.31 18.90
N PRO A 44 2.84 -22.43 19.12
CA PRO A 44 2.14 -23.70 19.00
C PRO A 44 2.28 -24.32 17.60
N GLU A 45 2.25 -25.64 17.53
CA GLU A 45 2.33 -26.37 16.26
C GLU A 45 1.16 -26.05 15.32
N SER A 46 -0.04 -25.80 15.87
CA SER A 46 -1.21 -25.37 15.09
C SER A 46 -0.97 -24.06 14.35
N ASP A 47 -0.35 -23.08 15.02
CA ASP A 47 -0.07 -21.77 14.46
C ASP A 47 1.04 -21.83 13.43
N PHE A 48 2.08 -22.64 13.70
CA PHE A 48 3.11 -22.91 12.70
C PHE A 48 2.53 -23.56 11.43
N ARG A 49 1.63 -24.55 11.58
CA ARG A 49 0.96 -25.18 10.44
C ARG A 49 0.07 -24.19 9.68
N ARG A 50 -0.64 -23.31 10.39
CA ARG A 50 -1.44 -22.23 9.77
C ARG A 50 -0.57 -21.25 9.00
N MET A 51 0.53 -20.78 9.59
CA MET A 51 1.53 -19.91 8.95
C MET A 51 2.13 -20.58 7.70
N SER A 52 2.52 -21.85 7.80
CA SER A 52 3.06 -22.60 6.67
C SER A 52 2.03 -22.75 5.54
N ASN A 53 0.78 -23.10 5.86
CA ASN A 53 -0.29 -23.18 4.88
C ASN A 53 -0.58 -21.83 4.19
N TYR A 54 -0.48 -20.72 4.93
CA TYR A 54 -0.57 -19.37 4.38
C TYR A 54 0.57 -19.10 3.40
N ALA A 55 1.82 -19.36 3.80
CA ALA A 55 3.00 -19.19 2.95
C ALA A 55 2.94 -20.07 1.68
N ILE A 56 2.47 -21.32 1.78
CA ILE A 56 2.26 -22.22 0.65
C ILE A 56 1.20 -21.66 -0.30
N THR A 57 0.06 -21.21 0.23
CA THR A 57 -1.04 -20.67 -0.58
C THR A 57 -0.58 -19.43 -1.35
N LYS A 58 0.08 -18.50 -0.66
CA LYS A 58 0.65 -17.29 -1.26
C LYS A 58 1.71 -17.60 -2.32
N SER A 59 2.58 -18.58 -2.05
CA SER A 59 3.61 -19.01 -3.01
C SER A 59 3.02 -19.66 -4.27
N LYS A 60 1.95 -20.45 -4.15
CA LYS A 60 1.23 -21.00 -5.31
C LYS A 60 0.64 -19.90 -6.17
N VAL A 61 -0.02 -18.91 -5.57
CA VAL A 61 -0.58 -17.76 -6.30
C VAL A 61 0.51 -16.94 -6.98
N LYS A 62 1.62 -16.66 -6.28
CA LYS A 62 2.80 -15.99 -6.87
C LYS A 62 3.35 -16.75 -8.07
N PHE A 63 3.46 -18.07 -7.99
CA PHE A 63 3.91 -18.90 -9.10
C PHE A 63 3.03 -18.73 -10.34
N PHE A 64 1.70 -18.84 -10.19
CA PHE A 64 0.77 -18.64 -11.31
C PHE A 64 0.80 -17.20 -11.84
N PHE A 65 0.92 -16.21 -10.94
CA PHE A 65 1.06 -14.81 -11.32
C PHE A 65 2.32 -14.59 -12.16
N TYR A 66 3.47 -15.12 -11.77
CA TYR A 66 4.71 -14.97 -12.54
C TYR A 66 4.64 -15.66 -13.90
N LEU A 67 4.02 -16.85 -14.00
CA LEU A 67 3.77 -17.49 -15.29
C LEU A 67 2.88 -16.65 -16.20
N TYR A 68 1.80 -16.10 -15.64
CA TYR A 68 0.89 -15.21 -16.34
C TYR A 68 1.61 -13.95 -16.83
N ASP A 69 2.41 -13.32 -15.96
CA ASP A 69 3.13 -12.08 -16.25
C ASP A 69 4.16 -12.27 -17.37
N VAL A 70 4.92 -13.37 -17.36
CA VAL A 70 5.79 -13.74 -18.49
C VAL A 70 4.99 -13.94 -19.77
N SER A 71 3.89 -14.68 -19.70
CA SER A 71 3.04 -14.95 -20.86
C SER A 71 2.46 -13.66 -21.44
N LEU A 72 2.00 -12.74 -20.58
CA LEU A 72 1.49 -11.44 -20.95
C LEU A 72 2.59 -10.58 -21.58
N MET A 73 3.79 -10.56 -21.02
CA MET A 73 4.91 -9.82 -21.60
C MET A 73 5.30 -10.37 -22.98
N LEU A 74 5.43 -11.69 -23.13
CA LEU A 74 5.72 -12.31 -24.43
C LEU A 74 4.62 -12.00 -25.45
N PHE A 75 3.35 -12.05 -25.03
CA PHE A 75 2.21 -11.64 -25.86
C PHE A 75 2.32 -10.17 -26.29
N ILE A 76 2.69 -9.26 -25.39
CA ILE A 76 2.87 -7.84 -25.69
C ILE A 76 3.99 -7.62 -26.71
N ILE A 77 5.13 -8.27 -26.53
CA ILE A 77 6.31 -8.12 -27.40
C ILE A 77 6.05 -8.73 -28.78
N PHE A 78 5.69 -10.02 -28.86
CA PHE A 78 5.46 -10.70 -30.13
C PHE A 78 4.20 -10.18 -30.85
N GLY A 79 3.17 -9.82 -30.10
CA GLY A 79 1.95 -9.19 -30.62
C GLY A 79 2.13 -7.73 -31.04
N LYS A 80 3.30 -7.12 -30.75
CA LYS A 80 3.61 -5.71 -30.97
C LYS A 80 2.51 -4.79 -30.42
N ILE A 81 2.05 -5.09 -29.20
CA ILE A 81 0.91 -4.41 -28.59
C ILE A 81 1.24 -2.95 -28.30
N TYR A 82 2.43 -2.65 -27.75
CA TYR A 82 2.84 -1.27 -27.49
C TYR A 82 2.86 -0.37 -28.72
N PRO A 83 3.46 -0.77 -29.86
CA PRO A 83 3.33 -0.02 -31.12
C PRO A 83 1.87 0.20 -31.57
N LYS A 84 0.99 -0.79 -31.40
CA LYS A 84 -0.43 -0.66 -31.75
C LYS A 84 -1.15 0.35 -30.85
N ILE A 85 -0.88 0.32 -29.53
CA ILE A 85 -1.41 1.29 -28.57
C ILE A 85 -0.88 2.69 -28.91
N TRP A 86 0.40 2.83 -29.23
CA TRP A 86 0.99 4.11 -29.65
C TRP A 86 0.29 4.70 -30.88
N LEU A 87 0.04 3.88 -31.91
CA LEU A 87 -0.69 4.29 -33.11
C LEU A 87 -2.14 4.66 -32.80
N LEU A 88 -2.81 3.93 -31.90
CA LEU A 88 -4.14 4.25 -31.43
C LEU A 88 -4.19 5.61 -30.72
N SER A 89 -3.25 5.86 -29.81
CA SER A 89 -3.11 7.16 -29.14
C SER A 89 -2.90 8.30 -30.14
N GLY A 90 -2.04 8.10 -31.14
CA GLY A 90 -1.80 9.08 -32.20
C GLY A 90 -3.06 9.40 -33.00
N ARG A 91 -3.86 8.38 -33.35
CA ARG A 91 -5.14 8.58 -34.05
C ARG A 91 -6.15 9.39 -33.23
N ILE A 92 -6.22 9.12 -31.91
CA ILE A 92 -7.10 9.87 -31.00
C ILE A 92 -6.65 11.33 -30.91
N VAL A 93 -5.36 11.56 -30.74
CA VAL A 93 -4.79 12.91 -30.60
C VAL A 93 -4.91 13.72 -31.88
N LEU A 94 -4.61 13.13 -33.04
CA LEU A 94 -4.79 13.78 -34.34
C LEU A 94 -6.23 14.26 -34.56
N LYS A 95 -7.22 13.53 -34.02
CA LYS A 95 -8.64 13.87 -34.17
C LYS A 95 -9.09 15.02 -33.27
N TYR A 96 -8.53 15.15 -32.07
CA TYR A 96 -9.07 16.05 -31.03
C TYR A 96 -8.09 17.12 -30.52
N PHE A 97 -6.78 16.90 -30.66
CA PHE A 97 -5.72 17.68 -29.99
C PHE A 97 -4.55 18.06 -30.92
N GLY A 98 -4.65 17.78 -32.23
CA GLY A 98 -3.63 18.12 -33.23
C GLY A 98 -2.45 17.14 -33.26
N THR A 99 -1.23 17.64 -33.47
CA THR A 99 -0.03 16.82 -33.73
C THR A 99 0.99 16.84 -32.59
N ALA A 100 0.66 17.38 -31.42
CA ALA A 100 1.64 17.50 -30.34
C ALA A 100 1.95 16.13 -29.70
N LEU A 101 3.24 15.79 -29.64
CA LEU A 101 3.75 14.53 -29.10
C LEU A 101 3.42 14.35 -27.61
N ILE A 102 3.39 15.45 -26.86
CA ILE A 102 3.00 15.49 -25.44
C ILE A 102 1.59 14.92 -25.19
N TRP A 103 0.62 15.25 -26.05
CA TRP A 103 -0.75 14.74 -25.95
C TRP A 103 -0.81 13.25 -26.31
N GLN A 104 -0.07 12.83 -27.35
CA GLN A 104 -0.02 11.41 -27.73
C GLN A 104 0.58 10.55 -26.62
N THR A 105 1.65 11.03 -25.99
CA THR A 105 2.28 10.38 -24.84
C THR A 105 1.33 10.30 -23.65
N SER A 106 0.61 11.39 -23.34
CA SER A 106 -0.40 11.39 -22.29
C SER A 106 -1.51 10.35 -22.51
N ILE A 107 -2.09 10.31 -23.72
CA ILE A 107 -3.13 9.32 -24.06
C ILE A 107 -2.57 7.89 -24.05
N PHE A 108 -1.34 7.68 -24.54
CA PHE A 108 -0.65 6.40 -24.45
C PHE A 108 -0.52 5.91 -23.00
N VAL A 109 -0.06 6.78 -22.09
CA VAL A 109 0.09 6.44 -20.67
C VAL A 109 -1.27 6.12 -20.04
N ILE A 110 -2.34 6.86 -20.38
CA ILE A 110 -3.69 6.57 -19.87
C ILE A 110 -4.15 5.18 -20.33
N ILE A 111 -4.00 4.86 -21.62
CA ILE A 111 -4.41 3.55 -22.17
C ILE A 111 -3.58 2.43 -21.55
N ASP A 112 -2.27 2.61 -21.39
CA ASP A 112 -1.39 1.62 -20.75
C ASP A 112 -1.79 1.36 -19.28
N ASN A 113 -2.11 2.42 -18.51
CA ASN A 113 -2.60 2.26 -17.14
C ASN A 113 -3.93 1.51 -17.08
N LEU A 114 -4.91 1.87 -17.92
CA LEU A 114 -6.20 1.20 -17.98
C LEU A 114 -6.06 -0.28 -18.38
N TRP A 115 -5.22 -0.56 -19.37
CA TRP A 115 -4.91 -1.92 -19.78
C TRP A 115 -4.32 -2.72 -18.61
N LYS A 116 -3.26 -2.21 -17.96
CA LYS A 116 -2.66 -2.89 -16.81
C LYS A 116 -3.67 -3.14 -15.70
N LEU A 117 -4.52 -2.15 -15.39
CA LEU A 117 -5.58 -2.31 -14.40
C LEU A 117 -6.47 -3.50 -14.73
N ILE A 118 -6.95 -3.63 -15.97
CA ILE A 118 -7.84 -4.72 -16.39
C ILE A 118 -7.16 -6.09 -16.25
N PHE A 119 -5.91 -6.22 -16.69
CA PHE A 119 -5.21 -7.51 -16.70
C PHE A 119 -4.77 -7.95 -15.29
N TYR A 120 -4.44 -7.02 -14.39
CA TYR A 120 -3.98 -7.33 -13.04
C TYR A 120 -5.08 -7.34 -11.97
N LEU A 121 -6.23 -6.70 -12.22
CA LEU A 121 -7.34 -6.63 -11.26
C LEU A 121 -7.83 -8.01 -10.78
N PRO A 122 -8.02 -9.03 -11.64
CA PRO A 122 -8.45 -10.36 -11.19
C PRO A 122 -7.50 -11.00 -10.18
N PHE A 123 -6.18 -10.83 -10.35
CA PHE A 123 -5.17 -11.34 -9.42
C PHE A 123 -5.21 -10.60 -8.08
N SER A 124 -5.37 -9.27 -8.11
CA SER A 124 -5.53 -8.48 -6.90
C SER A 124 -6.78 -8.90 -6.12
N MET A 125 -7.91 -9.09 -6.82
CA MET A 125 -9.16 -9.55 -6.22
C MET A 125 -9.02 -10.95 -5.63
N TYR A 126 -8.39 -11.88 -6.36
CA TYR A 126 -8.15 -13.24 -5.87
C TYR A 126 -7.27 -13.24 -4.61
N ASN A 127 -6.21 -12.44 -4.60
CA ASN A 127 -5.34 -12.35 -3.43
C ASN A 127 -6.11 -11.82 -2.21
N VAL A 128 -6.90 -10.76 -2.35
CA VAL A 128 -7.65 -10.17 -1.22
C VAL A 128 -8.82 -11.04 -0.78
N PHE A 129 -9.73 -11.37 -1.70
CA PHE A 129 -11.02 -11.99 -1.36
C PHE A 129 -10.99 -13.53 -1.30
N VAL A 130 -9.91 -14.17 -1.77
CA VAL A 130 -9.74 -15.63 -1.66
C VAL A 130 -8.58 -15.99 -0.74
N VAL A 131 -7.38 -15.46 -0.99
CA VAL A 131 -6.20 -15.82 -0.18
C VAL A 131 -6.28 -15.18 1.19
N GLU A 132 -6.27 -13.85 1.30
CA GLU A 132 -6.28 -13.16 2.60
C GLU A 132 -7.57 -13.45 3.37
N GLN A 133 -8.73 -13.55 2.69
CA GLN A 133 -9.99 -13.97 3.30
C GLN A 133 -9.93 -15.36 3.94
N LYS A 134 -9.35 -16.35 3.26
CA LYS A 134 -9.21 -17.73 3.77
C LYS A 134 -8.45 -17.79 5.09
N PHE A 135 -7.49 -16.90 5.30
CA PHE A 135 -6.68 -16.86 6.52
C PHE A 135 -7.18 -15.85 7.56
N GLY A 136 -8.29 -15.17 7.29
CA GLY A 136 -8.91 -14.19 8.20
C GLY A 136 -8.24 -12.82 8.20
N PHE A 137 -7.33 -12.56 7.27
CA PHE A 137 -6.60 -11.30 7.18
C PHE A 137 -7.36 -10.22 6.41
N ASN A 138 -8.25 -10.58 5.48
CA ASN A 138 -9.05 -9.58 4.77
C ASN A 138 -10.17 -9.04 5.66
N LYS A 139 -10.28 -7.72 5.73
CA LYS A 139 -11.38 -7.00 6.39
C LYS A 139 -12.08 -6.03 5.43
N SER A 140 -11.55 -5.85 4.21
CA SER A 140 -12.15 -5.00 3.20
C SER A 140 -13.44 -5.58 2.64
N SER A 141 -14.43 -4.71 2.44
CA SER A 141 -15.59 -4.99 1.58
C SER A 141 -15.23 -4.76 0.10
N ILE A 142 -16.02 -5.35 -0.80
CA ILE A 142 -15.87 -5.13 -2.25
C ILE A 142 -16.00 -3.63 -2.58
N SER A 143 -16.96 -2.93 -1.98
CA SER A 143 -17.16 -1.50 -2.18
C SER A 143 -15.93 -0.68 -1.78
N LEU A 144 -15.33 -0.98 -0.62
CA LEU A 144 -14.11 -0.31 -0.17
C LEU A 144 -12.94 -0.59 -1.11
N PHE A 145 -12.75 -1.85 -1.50
CA PHE A 145 -11.68 -2.27 -2.40
C PHE A 145 -11.76 -1.56 -3.76
N ILE A 146 -12.95 -1.50 -4.38
CA ILE A 146 -13.16 -0.81 -5.65
C ILE A 146 -12.98 0.71 -5.48
N SER A 147 -13.49 1.28 -4.38
CA SER A 147 -13.29 2.71 -4.08
C SER A 147 -11.80 3.06 -3.96
N ASP A 148 -11.03 2.23 -3.26
CA ASP A 148 -9.59 2.41 -3.10
C ASP A 148 -8.85 2.26 -4.44
N ILE A 149 -9.25 1.30 -5.29
CA ILE A 149 -8.70 1.19 -6.65
C ILE A 149 -8.95 2.46 -7.46
N ILE A 150 -10.20 2.94 -7.51
CA ILE A 150 -10.55 4.12 -8.31
C ILE A 150 -9.78 5.35 -7.81
N LYS A 151 -9.70 5.56 -6.49
CA LYS A 151 -8.92 6.67 -5.91
C LYS A 151 -7.44 6.55 -6.25
N ASN A 152 -6.84 5.37 -6.04
CA ASN A 152 -5.43 5.13 -6.34
C ASN A 152 -5.11 5.34 -7.83
N GLN A 153 -5.96 4.85 -8.72
CA GLN A 153 -5.78 5.01 -10.16
C GLN A 153 -5.96 6.48 -10.57
N SER A 154 -6.93 7.19 -10.02
CA SER A 154 -7.16 8.61 -10.33
C SER A 154 -5.97 9.47 -9.90
N ILE A 155 -5.53 9.32 -8.66
CA ILE A 155 -4.37 10.04 -8.12
C ILE A 155 -3.11 9.66 -8.91
N GLY A 156 -2.87 8.36 -9.11
CA GLY A 156 -1.70 7.87 -9.84
C GLY A 156 -1.63 8.38 -11.28
N VAL A 157 -2.75 8.38 -12.00
CA VAL A 157 -2.81 8.91 -13.37
C VAL A 157 -2.54 10.42 -13.39
N ILE A 158 -3.14 11.21 -12.50
CA ILE A 158 -2.90 12.66 -12.43
C ILE A 158 -1.42 12.94 -12.17
N MET A 159 -0.83 12.24 -11.19
CA MET A 159 0.56 12.44 -10.80
C MET A 159 1.54 11.99 -11.90
N ASN A 160 1.27 10.85 -12.55
CA ASN A 160 2.06 10.37 -13.68
C ASN A 160 1.95 11.30 -14.90
N LEU A 161 0.75 11.83 -15.18
CA LEU A 161 0.56 12.78 -16.28
C LEU A 161 1.31 14.09 -16.02
N LEU A 162 1.25 14.62 -14.79
CA LEU A 162 2.02 15.81 -14.44
C LEU A 162 3.52 15.60 -14.70
N MET A 163 4.07 14.49 -14.21
CA MET A 163 5.48 14.15 -14.41
C MET A 163 5.82 13.98 -15.90
N ILE A 164 5.10 13.11 -16.61
CA ILE A 164 5.47 12.73 -17.98
C ILE A 164 5.40 13.94 -18.90
N ASN A 165 4.46 14.87 -18.69
CA ASN A 165 4.36 16.09 -19.47
C ASN A 165 5.53 17.05 -19.19
N ILE A 166 5.92 17.23 -17.92
CA ILE A 166 7.12 18.04 -17.59
C ILE A 166 8.36 17.46 -18.26
N ILE A 167 8.57 16.14 -18.13
CA ILE A 167 9.75 15.47 -18.71
C ILE A 167 9.71 15.49 -20.25
N SER A 168 8.55 15.24 -20.86
CA SER A 168 8.39 15.28 -22.31
C SER A 168 8.71 16.67 -22.84
N TRP A 169 8.20 17.71 -22.18
CA TRP A 169 8.50 19.10 -22.53
C TRP A 169 9.99 19.44 -22.43
N LEU A 170 10.65 19.07 -21.33
CA LEU A 170 12.10 19.30 -21.15
C LEU A 170 12.94 18.62 -22.25
N ILE A 171 12.53 17.41 -22.66
CA ILE A 171 13.22 16.64 -23.69
C ILE A 171 12.94 17.22 -25.08
N GLU A 172 11.69 17.55 -25.40
CA GLU A 172 11.28 18.10 -26.70
C GLU A 172 11.96 19.45 -26.98
N GLU A 173 11.97 20.34 -25.98
CA GLU A 173 12.64 21.64 -26.08
C GLU A 173 14.18 21.54 -26.00
N ARG A 174 14.72 20.34 -25.76
CA ARG A 174 16.14 20.11 -25.46
C ARG A 174 16.67 21.11 -24.44
N PHE A 175 15.90 21.35 -23.38
CA PHE A 175 16.24 22.34 -22.38
C PHE A 175 17.54 21.94 -21.68
N GLY A 176 18.61 22.73 -21.81
CA GLY A 176 19.97 22.34 -21.39
C GLY A 176 20.89 21.86 -22.53
N GLY A 177 20.47 21.98 -23.78
CA GLY A 177 21.27 21.65 -24.96
C GLY A 177 21.62 20.16 -25.01
N ASP A 178 22.89 19.82 -25.21
CA ASP A 178 23.37 18.42 -25.22
C ASP A 178 23.22 17.73 -23.86
N TYR A 179 23.02 18.49 -22.78
CA TYR A 179 22.81 17.99 -21.42
C TYR A 179 21.33 17.98 -21.02
N TYR A 180 20.39 18.01 -21.96
CA TYR A 180 18.95 17.98 -21.67
C TYR A 180 18.54 16.80 -20.76
N TRP A 181 19.21 15.66 -20.92
CA TRP A 181 18.97 14.48 -20.10
C TRP A 181 19.35 14.69 -18.63
N VAL A 182 20.36 15.51 -18.34
CA VAL A 182 20.76 15.88 -16.97
C VAL A 182 19.68 16.72 -16.33
N VAL A 183 19.12 17.68 -17.09
CA VAL A 183 18.01 18.52 -16.59
C VAL A 183 16.75 17.68 -16.37
N ALA A 184 16.39 16.82 -17.32
CA ALA A 184 15.25 15.92 -17.18
C ALA A 184 15.42 14.96 -15.99
N PHE A 185 16.64 14.41 -15.80
CA PHE A 185 16.96 13.60 -14.63
C PHE A 185 16.82 14.39 -13.34
N GLY A 186 17.38 15.61 -13.26
CA GLY A 186 17.25 16.48 -12.10
C GLY A 186 15.80 16.84 -11.77
N ALA A 187 14.98 17.13 -12.78
CA ALA A 187 13.55 17.37 -12.62
C ALA A 187 12.81 16.13 -12.10
N TYR A 188 13.11 14.94 -12.65
CA TYR A 188 12.57 13.68 -12.17
C TYR A 188 12.96 13.42 -10.70
N THR A 189 14.23 13.59 -10.35
CA THR A 189 14.72 13.45 -8.98
C THR A 189 14.03 14.43 -8.03
N ALA A 190 13.95 15.70 -8.41
CA ALA A 190 13.29 16.74 -7.61
C ALA A 190 11.81 16.39 -7.37
N TYR A 191 11.08 15.98 -8.42
CA TYR A 191 9.70 15.51 -8.27
C TYR A 191 9.61 14.31 -7.32
N THR A 192 10.48 13.30 -7.45
CA THR A 192 10.40 12.10 -6.61
C THR A 192 10.66 12.45 -5.13
N LEU A 193 11.59 13.35 -4.85
CA LEU A 193 11.84 13.86 -3.49
C LEU A 193 10.63 14.63 -2.95
N VAL A 194 10.06 15.54 -3.76
CA VAL A 194 8.86 16.30 -3.40
C VAL A 194 7.69 15.37 -3.12
N MET A 195 7.47 14.34 -3.97
CA MET A 195 6.40 13.36 -3.77
C MET A 195 6.65 12.46 -2.55
N GLY A 196 7.91 12.18 -2.20
CA GLY A 196 8.26 11.52 -0.95
C GLY A 196 7.80 12.29 0.29
N ILE A 197 7.69 13.62 0.21
CA ILE A 197 7.16 14.48 1.28
C ILE A 197 5.64 14.63 1.17
N ILE A 198 5.13 14.88 -0.04
CA ILE A 198 3.71 15.17 -0.29
C ILE A 198 2.85 13.93 -0.05
N ALA A 199 3.29 12.74 -0.47
CA ALA A 199 2.46 11.55 -0.43
C ALA A 199 2.03 11.18 1.01
N PRO A 200 2.93 11.08 2.01
CA PRO A 200 2.52 10.75 3.38
C PRO A 200 1.66 11.81 4.06
N ILE A 201 1.76 13.07 3.62
CA ILE A 201 1.07 14.21 4.23
C ILE A 201 -0.33 14.42 3.62
N PHE A 202 -0.46 14.27 2.30
CA PHE A 202 -1.67 14.63 1.57
C PHE A 202 -2.36 13.47 0.89
N ILE A 203 -1.63 12.41 0.51
CA ILE A 203 -2.20 11.27 -0.22
C ILE A 203 -2.65 10.19 0.77
N ASP A 204 -1.79 9.77 1.70
CA ASP A 204 -2.12 8.72 2.68
C ASP A 204 -3.40 9.02 3.48
N PRO A 205 -3.66 10.25 3.95
CA PRO A 205 -4.89 10.57 4.67
C PRO A 205 -6.20 10.43 3.86
N LEU A 206 -6.11 10.33 2.52
CA LEU A 206 -7.28 10.06 1.66
C LEU A 206 -7.72 8.59 1.75
N PHE A 207 -6.82 7.70 2.16
CA PHE A 207 -7.05 6.27 2.29
C PHE A 207 -7.24 5.88 3.75
N GLU A 208 -6.42 6.41 4.65
CA GLU A 208 -6.36 6.00 6.03
C GLU A 208 -6.66 7.15 6.97
N LYS A 209 -7.58 6.89 7.91
CA LYS A 209 -7.84 7.84 8.98
C LYS A 209 -6.80 7.64 10.06
N SER A 210 -6.36 8.74 10.63
CA SER A 210 -5.43 8.71 11.75
C SER A 210 -5.90 9.59 12.90
N ILE A 211 -5.54 9.18 14.11
CA ILE A 211 -5.84 9.86 15.38
C ILE A 211 -4.54 9.99 16.17
N PRO A 212 -4.27 11.12 16.85
CA PRO A 212 -3.18 11.18 17.82
C PRO A 212 -3.32 10.10 18.89
N LEU A 213 -2.24 9.37 19.18
CA LEU A 213 -2.23 8.28 20.17
C LEU A 213 -2.60 8.78 21.58
N GLU A 214 -2.19 9.99 21.95
CA GLU A 214 -2.55 10.67 23.21
C GLU A 214 -4.08 10.78 23.43
N GLN A 215 -4.88 10.80 22.35
CA GLN A 215 -6.35 10.83 22.45
C GLN A 215 -6.99 9.44 22.62
N ILE A 216 -6.21 8.37 22.44
CA ILE A 216 -6.64 6.98 22.57
C ILE A 216 -6.13 6.42 23.89
N ASP A 217 -4.81 6.48 24.11
CA ASP A 217 -4.14 5.97 25.30
C ASP A 217 -2.95 6.87 25.67
N GLN A 218 -3.11 7.61 26.76
CA GLN A 218 -2.09 8.54 27.23
C GLN A 218 -0.89 7.84 27.87
N GLU A 219 -1.09 6.68 28.51
CA GLU A 219 0.00 5.93 29.12
C GLU A 219 0.95 5.39 28.04
N MET A 220 0.38 4.77 27.01
CA MET A 220 1.11 4.27 25.85
C MET A 220 1.81 5.42 25.11
N TYR A 221 1.13 6.55 24.90
CA TYR A 221 1.75 7.72 24.29
C TYR A 221 3.01 8.17 25.05
N GLN A 222 2.93 8.30 26.38
CA GLN A 222 4.09 8.68 27.19
C GLN A 222 5.21 7.64 27.11
N ALA A 223 4.88 6.35 27.13
CA ALA A 223 5.85 5.28 27.02
C ALA A 223 6.60 5.30 25.68
N VAL A 224 5.87 5.48 24.56
CA VAL A 224 6.47 5.64 23.22
C VAL A 224 7.31 6.91 23.15
N LYS A 225 6.79 8.04 23.62
CA LYS A 225 7.48 9.34 23.64
C LYS A 225 8.81 9.26 24.40
N GLN A 226 8.84 8.57 25.54
CA GLN A 226 10.07 8.38 26.32
C GLN A 226 11.15 7.61 25.55
N VAL A 227 10.76 6.58 24.80
CA VAL A 227 11.68 5.78 23.98
C VAL A 227 12.21 6.59 22.81
N CYS A 228 11.31 7.31 22.12
CA CYS A 228 11.69 8.25 21.07
C CYS A 228 12.73 9.27 21.57
N ASN A 229 12.50 9.87 22.75
CA ASN A 229 13.45 10.81 23.36
C ASN A 229 14.79 10.15 23.71
N LYS A 230 14.80 8.93 24.24
CA LYS A 230 16.04 8.17 24.53
C LYS A 230 16.85 7.86 23.27
N CYS A 231 16.21 7.81 22.11
CA CYS A 231 16.87 7.52 20.83
C CYS A 231 17.22 8.78 20.02
N ASP A 232 17.11 9.99 20.61
CA ASP A 232 17.27 11.29 19.94
C ASP A 232 16.24 11.53 18.81
N PHE A 233 15.11 10.83 18.88
CA PHE A 233 14.01 10.93 17.93
C PHE A 233 12.90 11.83 18.51
N ASP A 234 13.10 13.16 18.54
CA ASP A 234 12.04 14.06 19.00
C ASP A 234 10.89 14.13 17.97
N THR A 235 9.72 13.62 18.35
CA THR A 235 8.49 13.73 17.57
C THR A 235 7.31 14.08 18.47
N LYS A 236 6.47 15.02 18.03
CA LYS A 236 5.15 15.28 18.64
C LYS A 236 4.02 14.56 17.91
N HIS A 237 4.32 13.87 16.81
CA HIS A 237 3.35 13.26 15.92
C HIS A 237 3.37 11.74 16.08
N ILE A 238 2.83 11.26 17.19
CA ILE A 238 2.58 9.83 17.41
C ILE A 238 1.10 9.58 17.13
N ILE A 239 0.81 8.85 16.06
CA ILE A 239 -0.56 8.62 15.57
C ILE A 239 -0.88 7.14 15.47
N VAL A 240 -2.17 6.83 15.55
CA VAL A 240 -2.75 5.52 15.24
C VAL A 240 -3.50 5.61 13.90
N SER A 241 -3.18 4.72 12.96
CA SER A 241 -3.83 4.61 11.64
C SER A 241 -4.86 3.47 11.62
N GLU A 242 -6.02 3.71 11.00
CA GLU A 242 -7.14 2.75 10.85
C GLU A 242 -6.83 1.67 9.79
N GLY A 243 -5.88 0.78 10.09
CA GLY A 243 -5.48 -0.34 9.22
C GLY A 243 -6.50 -1.49 9.23
N SER A 244 -7.20 -1.68 10.36
CA SER A 244 -8.18 -2.75 10.58
C SER A 244 -9.32 -2.79 9.55
N LYS A 245 -9.63 -1.64 8.94
CA LYS A 245 -10.64 -1.53 7.88
C LYS A 245 -10.25 -2.30 6.61
N ARG A 246 -8.95 -2.51 6.39
CA ARG A 246 -8.42 -3.24 5.24
C ARG A 246 -7.96 -4.62 5.60
N SER A 247 -7.20 -4.73 6.68
CA SER A 247 -6.59 -5.99 7.05
C SER A 247 -6.38 -6.14 8.55
N ALA A 248 -6.32 -7.40 9.01
CA ALA A 248 -5.90 -7.74 10.37
C ALA A 248 -4.36 -7.75 10.54
N HIS A 249 -3.57 -7.42 9.52
CA HIS A 249 -2.12 -7.28 9.65
C HIS A 249 -1.78 -6.09 10.54
N SER A 250 -0.83 -6.27 11.45
CA SER A 250 -0.31 -5.23 12.33
C SER A 250 1.02 -4.69 11.80
N ASN A 251 1.24 -3.39 11.98
CA ASN A 251 2.47 -2.74 11.59
C ASN A 251 2.74 -1.50 12.47
N ALA A 252 4.01 -1.11 12.51
CA ALA A 252 4.46 0.18 13.00
C ALA A 252 5.42 0.76 11.97
N GLN A 253 5.34 2.07 11.78
CA GLN A 253 6.17 2.78 10.81
C GLN A 253 6.68 4.07 11.44
N ILE A 254 7.88 4.45 11.02
CA ILE A 254 8.50 5.72 11.39
C ILE A 254 8.87 6.46 10.12
N MET A 255 8.55 7.75 10.12
CA MET A 255 8.93 8.69 9.08
C MET A 255 9.89 9.70 9.69
N ASP A 256 11.08 9.85 9.08
CA ASP A 256 12.01 10.95 9.35
C ASP A 256 12.42 11.56 8.02
N ILE A 257 11.72 12.63 7.62
CA ILE A 257 11.94 13.26 6.32
C ILE A 257 12.21 14.75 6.55
N PHE A 258 13.42 15.21 6.23
CA PHE A 258 13.85 16.61 6.38
C PHE A 258 13.54 17.21 7.77
N GLY A 259 13.67 16.42 8.84
CA GLY A 259 13.39 16.83 10.22
C GLY A 259 11.92 16.72 10.63
N ILE A 260 11.02 16.34 9.72
CA ILE A 260 9.64 15.97 10.05
C ILE A 260 9.64 14.51 10.51
N ARG A 261 9.47 14.34 11.82
CA ARG A 261 9.48 13.04 12.48
C ARG A 261 8.07 12.62 12.90
N LYS A 262 7.65 11.42 12.53
CA LYS A 262 6.31 10.88 12.82
C LYS A 262 6.38 9.39 13.14
N VAL A 263 5.65 8.97 14.17
CA VAL A 263 5.45 7.56 14.51
C VAL A 263 4.01 7.19 14.15
N ILE A 264 3.84 6.12 13.39
CA ILE A 264 2.56 5.63 12.90
C ILE A 264 2.39 4.20 13.40
N LEU A 265 1.41 3.99 14.28
CA LEU A 265 1.04 2.66 14.77
C LEU A 265 -0.26 2.25 14.08
N PHE A 266 -0.38 1.00 13.65
CA PHE A 266 -1.67 0.50 13.18
C PHE A 266 -2.57 0.20 14.39
N ASP A 267 -3.86 0.50 14.26
CA ASP A 267 -4.87 0.14 15.26
C ASP A 267 -4.83 -1.35 15.62
N THR A 268 -4.63 -2.23 14.64
CA THR A 268 -4.44 -3.67 14.85
C THR A 268 -3.24 -4.01 15.74
N LEU A 269 -2.18 -3.20 15.75
CA LEU A 269 -1.03 -3.38 16.66
C LEU A 269 -1.38 -2.92 18.08
N VAL A 270 -2.08 -1.78 18.19
CA VAL A 270 -2.50 -1.19 19.47
C VAL A 270 -3.54 -2.06 20.16
N GLU A 271 -4.46 -2.65 19.40
CA GLU A 271 -5.46 -3.60 19.88
C GLU A 271 -4.83 -4.88 20.45
N LEU A 272 -3.71 -5.36 19.88
CA LEU A 272 -2.96 -6.50 20.44
C LEU A 272 -2.41 -6.18 21.84
N ALA A 273 -2.17 -4.90 22.17
CA ALA A 273 -1.79 -4.45 23.50
C ALA A 273 -2.98 -4.27 24.46
N GLY A 274 -4.21 -4.56 24.00
CA GLY A 274 -5.44 -4.50 24.78
C GLY A 274 -6.15 -3.15 24.77
N VAL A 275 -5.79 -2.24 23.85
CA VAL A 275 -6.39 -0.91 23.75
C VAL A 275 -7.38 -0.87 22.59
N ASP A 276 -8.67 -0.68 22.90
CA ASP A 276 -9.73 -0.59 21.91
C ASP A 276 -9.73 0.77 21.20
N CYS A 277 -9.37 0.75 19.92
CA CYS A 277 -9.30 1.94 19.08
C CYS A 277 -10.64 2.25 18.37
N SER A 278 -11.55 1.28 18.30
CA SER A 278 -12.74 1.31 17.43
C SER A 278 -13.71 2.43 17.82
N VAL A 279 -13.87 2.70 19.11
CA VAL A 279 -14.74 3.76 19.63
C VAL A 279 -14.29 5.13 19.13
N LYS A 280 -12.98 5.41 19.18
CA LYS A 280 -12.45 6.72 18.79
C LYS A 280 -12.53 6.96 17.28
N PHE A 281 -12.30 5.92 16.49
CA PHE A 281 -12.53 5.98 15.05
C PHE A 281 -14.01 6.19 14.70
N LYS A 282 -14.95 5.54 15.41
CA LYS A 282 -16.40 5.79 15.25
C LYS A 282 -16.79 7.23 15.61
N GLU A 283 -16.26 7.80 16.69
CA GLU A 283 -16.50 9.20 17.08
C GLU A 283 -16.07 10.19 15.99
N LEU A 284 -14.87 9.99 15.41
CA LEU A 284 -14.39 10.83 14.30
C LEU A 284 -15.24 10.68 13.04
N GLN A 285 -15.78 9.49 12.80
CA GLN A 285 -16.68 9.25 11.68
C GLN A 285 -17.99 10.02 11.82
N ASN A 286 -18.55 10.04 13.03
CA ASN A 286 -19.80 10.74 13.30
C ASN A 286 -19.64 12.27 13.26
N LYS A 287 -18.55 12.81 13.83
CA LYS A 287 -18.24 14.25 13.75
C LYS A 287 -18.14 14.75 12.30
N LYS A 288 -17.43 14.01 11.44
CA LYS A 288 -17.33 14.36 10.01
C LYS A 288 -18.69 14.29 9.29
N LYS A 289 -19.56 13.34 9.64
CA LYS A 289 -20.91 13.26 9.04
C LYS A 289 -21.79 14.43 9.45
N ASP A 290 -21.72 14.86 10.71
CA ASP A 290 -22.52 15.98 11.22
C ASP A 290 -22.03 17.34 10.68
N GLU A 291 -20.73 17.51 10.43
CA GLU A 291 -20.19 18.68 9.73
C GLU A 291 -20.60 18.76 8.24
N THR A 292 -20.98 17.62 7.63
CA THR A 292 -21.39 17.54 6.20
C THR A 292 -22.90 17.49 5.97
N LYS A 293 -23.74 17.56 7.00
CA LYS A 293 -25.20 17.64 6.84
C LYS A 293 -25.63 19.08 6.52
N PRO A 294 -26.49 19.31 5.50
CA PRO A 294 -27.24 20.56 5.42
C PRO A 294 -28.11 20.71 6.68
N LEU A 295 -28.25 21.93 7.19
CA LEU A 295 -29.09 22.29 8.34
C LEU A 295 -30.57 21.99 8.06
N LEU A 296 -30.99 20.73 8.14
CA LEU A 296 -32.39 20.35 8.24
C LEU A 296 -32.54 19.08 9.08
N ASN A 297 -33.36 19.21 10.12
CA ASN A 297 -33.89 18.21 11.04
C ASN A 297 -32.96 17.70 12.15
N ILE A 298 -32.97 18.41 13.28
CA ILE A 298 -32.36 18.02 14.56
C ILE A 298 -33.28 17.12 15.42
N GLU A 299 -34.57 16.96 15.10
CA GLU A 299 -35.50 16.28 16.03
C GLU A 299 -35.70 14.77 15.85
N GLN A 300 -34.95 14.10 14.96
CA GLN A 300 -35.07 12.63 14.78
C GLN A 300 -33.81 11.82 15.15
N SER A 301 -32.72 12.46 15.53
CA SER A 301 -31.44 11.76 15.85
C SER A 301 -31.37 11.19 17.27
N GLU A 302 -32.25 11.58 18.19
CA GLU A 302 -32.15 11.14 19.59
C GLU A 302 -32.80 9.78 19.85
N GLN A 303 -33.84 9.38 19.10
CA GLN A 303 -34.52 8.10 19.32
C GLN A 303 -33.85 6.90 18.62
N ASN A 304 -33.13 7.12 17.51
CA ASN A 304 -32.40 6.03 16.83
C ASN A 304 -31.09 5.65 17.55
N ASN A 305 -30.47 6.57 18.29
CA ASN A 305 -29.22 6.32 19.03
C ASN A 305 -29.39 5.43 20.27
N GLN A 306 -30.62 5.23 20.77
CA GLN A 306 -30.90 4.32 21.89
C GLN A 306 -31.20 2.89 21.44
N ASN A 307 -31.75 2.68 20.24
CA ASN A 307 -32.05 1.35 19.74
C ASN A 307 -30.81 0.63 19.19
N ASP A 308 -29.83 1.36 18.65
CA ASP A 308 -28.55 0.76 18.20
C ASP A 308 -27.61 0.43 19.37
N LYS A 309 -27.70 1.15 20.51
CA LYS A 309 -26.94 0.83 21.72
C LYS A 309 -27.36 -0.50 22.36
N ASN A 310 -28.64 -0.87 22.26
CA ASN A 310 -29.17 -2.08 22.90
C ASN A 310 -28.98 -3.37 22.07
N LYS A 311 -28.56 -3.28 20.80
CA LYS A 311 -28.28 -4.46 19.95
C LYS A 311 -26.80 -4.83 19.82
N GLU A 312 -25.87 -3.96 20.20
CA GLU A 312 -24.42 -4.19 20.06
C GLU A 312 -23.71 -4.59 21.38
N GLU A 313 -24.42 -4.72 22.51
CA GLU A 313 -23.83 -5.26 23.74
C GLU A 313 -23.61 -6.79 23.69
N GLU A 314 -24.26 -7.51 22.77
CA GLU A 314 -24.10 -8.95 22.58
C GLU A 314 -23.03 -9.30 21.54
N THR A 315 -21.75 -9.02 21.85
CA THR A 315 -20.54 -9.82 21.51
C THR A 315 -19.26 -9.01 21.72
N LYS A 316 -19.01 -8.52 22.95
CA LYS A 316 -17.66 -8.13 23.36
C LYS A 316 -16.82 -9.39 23.58
N ILE A 317 -16.29 -9.97 22.50
CA ILE A 317 -15.19 -10.91 22.63
C ILE A 317 -13.99 -10.09 23.10
N ALA A 318 -13.63 -10.21 24.38
CA ALA A 318 -12.42 -9.61 24.91
C ALA A 318 -11.24 -10.09 24.04
N ILE A 319 -10.58 -9.16 23.35
CA ILE A 319 -9.36 -9.46 22.61
C ILE A 319 -8.30 -9.82 23.68
N PRO A 320 -7.79 -11.06 23.71
CA PRO A 320 -6.77 -11.41 24.69
C PRO A 320 -5.55 -10.53 24.47
N LYS A 321 -5.10 -9.84 25.53
CA LYS A 321 -3.90 -9.00 25.50
C LYS A 321 -2.70 -9.89 25.17
N LEU A 322 -2.25 -9.81 23.92
CA LEU A 322 -1.13 -10.58 23.39
C LEU A 322 0.19 -9.83 23.58
N PHE A 323 0.14 -8.50 23.63
CA PHE A 323 1.27 -7.61 23.83
C PHE A 323 1.09 -6.74 25.08
N ASP A 324 2.20 -6.37 25.69
CA ASP A 324 2.25 -5.28 26.64
C ASP A 324 2.84 -4.01 25.99
N ASN A 325 2.92 -2.92 26.76
CA ASN A 325 3.55 -1.69 26.29
C ASN A 325 5.02 -1.92 25.92
N ASN A 326 5.71 -2.87 26.56
CA ASN A 326 7.11 -3.18 26.26
C ASN A 326 7.27 -3.79 24.85
N ASN A 327 6.32 -4.60 24.39
CA ASN A 327 6.34 -5.13 23.03
C ASN A 327 6.21 -4.01 21.98
N ILE A 328 5.31 -3.05 22.20
CA ILE A 328 5.17 -1.88 21.30
C ILE A 328 6.43 -1.04 21.32
N ILE A 329 6.99 -0.78 22.50
CA ILE A 329 8.25 -0.06 22.68
C ILE A 329 9.39 -0.75 21.93
N ALA A 330 9.49 -2.09 22.02
CA ALA A 330 10.51 -2.86 21.34
C ALA A 330 10.37 -2.75 19.81
N ALA A 331 9.14 -2.82 19.29
CA ALA A 331 8.88 -2.63 17.86
C ALA A 331 9.28 -1.22 17.39
N ILE A 332 8.93 -0.18 18.16
CA ILE A 332 9.30 1.20 17.81
C ILE A 332 10.82 1.40 17.89
N SER A 333 11.47 0.85 18.92
CA SER A 333 12.94 0.91 19.06
C SER A 333 13.64 0.26 17.86
N HIS A 334 13.09 -0.87 17.37
CA HIS A 334 13.57 -1.54 16.16
C HIS A 334 13.44 -0.64 14.92
N GLU A 335 12.28 0.00 14.72
CA GLU A 335 12.05 0.91 13.60
C GLU A 335 12.95 2.17 13.66
N ILE A 336 13.18 2.74 14.86
CA ILE A 336 14.12 3.86 15.02
C ILE A 336 15.55 3.40 14.69
N GLY A 337 15.90 2.16 15.05
CA GLY A 337 17.18 1.56 14.72
C GLY A 337 17.43 1.48 13.21
N HIS A 338 16.42 1.11 12.42
CA HIS A 338 16.50 1.13 10.95
C HIS A 338 16.84 2.52 10.42
N GLN A 339 16.16 3.55 10.91
CA GLN A 339 16.37 4.94 10.50
C GLN A 339 17.76 5.45 10.89
N LYS A 340 18.18 5.24 12.16
CA LYS A 340 19.47 5.73 12.66
C LYS A 340 20.67 5.11 11.92
N HIS A 341 20.49 3.91 11.38
CA HIS A 341 21.52 3.19 10.63
C HIS A 341 21.35 3.26 9.10
N ASN A 342 20.50 4.16 8.59
CA ASN A 342 20.23 4.35 7.15
C ASN A 342 19.98 3.04 6.40
N ARG A 343 19.17 2.14 6.97
CA ARG A 343 18.80 0.87 6.35
C ARG A 343 17.49 0.93 5.58
#